data_AF-A0A7H1B574-F1
#
_entry.id   AF-A0A7H1B574-F1
#
_cell.length_a   1.000
_cell.length_b   1.000
_cell.length_c   1.000
_cell.angle_alpha   90.00
_cell.angle_beta   90.00
_cell.angle_gamma   90.00
#
_symmetry.space_group_name_H-M   'P 1'
#
loop_
_entity.id
_entity.type
_entity.pdbx_description
1 polymer ?
#
loop_
_entity_poly.entity_id
_entity_poly.type
_entity_poly.pdbx_seq_one_letter_code
_entity_poly.pdbx_strand_id
1 'polypeptide(L)'
;MSLLVDVFVRGPDGTLHILDVPDDVYQSGGFESWRTTVWGSDKVRSLGARLLPLLAEDDLYAEPDQVPRLLDEVALVRERLDEVAHGTRYPRDVEEHREQIARRLRIIEASCHKALEIGGGVLIW
;
A
#
# COMPACT_ATOMS: atom_id res chain seq x y z
N MET A 1 13.08 6.87 6.63
CA MET A 1 12.39 7.28 5.39
C MET A 1 10.99 6.66 5.39
N SER A 2 10.05 7.22 4.62
CA SER A 2 8.67 6.75 4.51
C SER A 2 8.46 6.26 3.09
N LEU A 3 7.67 5.19 2.94
CA LEU A 3 7.08 4.84 1.66
C LEU A 3 6.09 5.94 1.25
N LEU A 4 6.03 6.25 -0.04
CA LEU A 4 5.06 7.10 -0.70
C LEU A 4 4.04 6.23 -1.45
N VAL A 5 2.84 6.76 -1.66
CA VAL A 5 1.76 6.10 -2.38
C VAL A 5 1.23 7.06 -3.43
N ASP A 6 1.70 6.88 -4.65
CA ASP A 6 1.40 7.75 -5.78
C ASP A 6 0.41 7.10 -6.73
N VAL A 7 -0.38 7.92 -7.42
CA VAL A 7 -1.21 7.50 -8.53
C VAL A 7 -0.49 7.88 -9.81
N PHE A 8 -0.45 6.97 -10.79
CA PHE A 8 0.18 7.25 -12.07
C PHE A 8 -0.73 6.90 -13.24
N VAL A 9 -0.44 7.49 -14.39
CA VAL A 9 -1.01 7.08 -15.69
C VAL A 9 0.11 6.71 -16.66
N ARG A 10 -0.18 5.82 -17.60
CA ARG A 10 0.74 5.47 -18.69
C ARG A 10 0.43 6.35 -19.90
N GLY A 11 1.46 7.02 -20.41
CA GLY A 11 1.40 7.72 -21.69
C GLY A 11 1.25 6.75 -22.87
N PRO A 12 0.96 7.26 -24.09
CA PRO A 12 0.82 6.43 -25.28
C PRO A 12 2.07 5.62 -25.65
N ASP A 13 3.24 6.04 -25.18
CA ASP A 13 4.55 5.42 -25.34
C ASP A 13 4.93 4.47 -24.18
N GLY A 14 4.05 4.32 -23.19
CA GLY A 14 4.29 3.55 -21.96
C GLY A 14 5.01 4.33 -20.86
N THR A 15 5.33 5.62 -21.06
CA THR A 15 5.97 6.45 -20.04
C THR A 15 5.07 6.60 -18.82
N LEU A 16 5.63 6.44 -17.63
CA LEU A 16 4.92 6.61 -16.37
C LEU A 16 4.86 8.09 -16.00
N HIS A 17 3.65 8.61 -15.76
CA HIS A 17 3.43 9.96 -15.27
C HIS A 17 2.75 9.89 -13.90
N ILE A 18 3.48 10.26 -12.85
CA ILE A 18 2.91 10.44 -11.51
C ILE A 18 1.98 11.65 -11.55
N LEU A 19 0.80 11.51 -10.96
CA LEU A 19 -0.11 12.62 -10.76
C LEU A 19 0.29 13.42 -9.54
N ASP A 20 0.54 14.71 -9.76
CA ASP A 20 0.81 15.63 -8.67
C ASP A 20 -0.37 15.71 -7.70
N VAL A 21 -0.05 15.60 -6.42
CA VAL A 21 -0.99 15.75 -5.32
C VAL A 21 -0.52 16.94 -4.49
N PRO A 22 -1.43 17.80 -3.97
CA PRO A 22 -1.01 18.96 -3.20
C PRO A 22 -0.09 18.58 -2.03
N ASP A 23 0.91 19.41 -1.75
CA ASP A 23 1.96 19.15 -0.74
C ASP A 23 1.42 18.91 0.68
N ASP A 24 0.20 19.34 0.98
CA ASP A 24 -0.47 19.14 2.26
C ASP A 24 -1.18 17.79 2.38
N VAL A 25 -1.22 17.00 1.31
CA VAL A 25 -1.84 15.66 1.30
C VAL A 25 -0.85 14.61 1.77
N TYR A 26 -1.19 13.95 2.87
CA TYR A 26 -0.37 12.90 3.45
C TYR A 26 -0.53 11.56 2.70
N GLN A 27 0.47 11.18 1.90
CA GLN A 27 0.47 9.96 1.08
C GLN A 27 1.47 8.89 1.52
N SER A 28 1.61 8.68 2.84
CA SER A 28 2.55 7.67 3.35
C SER A 28 2.00 6.25 3.23
N GLY A 29 2.79 5.35 2.66
CA GLY A 29 2.60 3.89 2.68
C GLY A 29 3.15 3.22 3.95
N GLY A 30 3.72 3.99 4.89
CA GLY A 30 4.35 3.49 6.10
C GLY A 30 5.83 3.83 6.17
N PHE A 31 6.54 3.28 7.15
CA PHE A 31 7.99 3.45 7.23
C PHE A 31 8.68 2.61 6.16
N GLU A 32 9.89 3.00 5.76
CA GLU A 32 10.71 2.20 4.83
C GLU A 32 10.87 0.74 5.31
N SER A 33 11.08 0.55 6.62
CA SER A 33 11.18 -0.78 7.22
C SER A 33 9.89 -1.60 7.13
N TRP A 34 8.74 -1.00 6.84
CA TRP A 34 7.47 -1.72 6.68
C TRP A 34 7.38 -2.50 5.38
N ARG A 35 8.25 -2.21 4.40
CA ARG A 35 8.48 -3.07 3.24
C ARG A 35 8.60 -4.54 3.64
N THR A 36 9.44 -4.83 4.63
CA THR A 36 9.71 -6.20 5.09
C THR A 36 9.01 -6.55 6.39
N THR A 37 8.81 -5.58 7.30
CA THR A 37 8.26 -5.86 8.63
C THR A 37 6.73 -5.92 8.66
N VAL A 38 6.03 -5.26 7.72
CA VAL A 38 4.56 -5.24 7.67
C VAL A 38 4.05 -5.80 6.34
N TRP A 39 4.24 -5.09 5.23
CA TRP A 39 3.67 -5.44 3.92
C TRP A 39 4.23 -6.75 3.37
N GLY A 40 5.55 -6.89 3.46
CA GLY A 40 6.33 -8.08 3.12
C GLY A 40 6.27 -9.21 4.15
N SER A 41 5.58 -9.04 5.26
CA SER A 41 5.62 -10.01 6.35
C SER A 41 4.96 -11.34 5.94
N ASP A 42 5.44 -12.44 6.54
CA ASP A 42 4.80 -13.74 6.38
C ASP A 42 3.35 -13.74 6.85
N LYS A 43 3.01 -12.85 7.79
CA LYS A 43 1.62 -12.64 8.23
C LYS A 43 0.76 -12.16 7.07
N VAL A 44 1.14 -11.11 6.36
CA VAL A 44 0.38 -10.60 5.20
C VAL A 44 0.36 -11.62 4.05
N ARG A 45 1.49 -12.29 3.77
CA ARG A 45 1.55 -13.40 2.79
C ARG A 45 0.59 -14.54 3.14
N SER A 46 0.51 -14.93 4.40
CA SER A 46 -0.34 -16.03 4.86
C SER A 46 -1.84 -15.77 4.71
N LEU A 47 -2.25 -14.50 4.59
CA LEU A 47 -3.63 -14.13 4.27
C LEU A 47 -3.98 -14.40 2.79
N GLY A 48 -2.98 -14.56 1.92
CA GLY A 48 -3.14 -14.77 0.47
C GLY A 48 -2.79 -13.55 -0.38
N ALA A 49 -2.33 -12.45 0.23
CA ALA A 49 -1.85 -11.27 -0.48
C ALA A 49 -0.63 -11.60 -1.34
N ARG A 50 -0.55 -11.01 -2.53
CA ARG A 50 0.52 -11.24 -3.51
C ARG A 50 1.15 -9.96 -4.04
N LEU A 51 0.43 -8.84 -4.05
CA LEU A 51 0.96 -7.54 -4.46
C LEU A 51 1.66 -6.83 -3.31
N LEU A 52 0.98 -6.64 -2.16
CA LEU A 52 1.58 -5.97 -1.00
C LEU A 52 2.91 -6.61 -0.56
N PRO A 53 3.08 -7.95 -0.56
CA PRO A 53 4.35 -8.55 -0.18
C PRO A 53 5.52 -8.32 -1.14
N LEU A 54 5.29 -7.86 -2.37
CA LEU A 54 6.37 -7.51 -3.31
C LEU A 54 7.19 -6.31 -2.82
N LEU A 55 6.61 -5.46 -1.97
CA LEU A 55 7.29 -4.34 -1.34
C LEU A 55 8.53 -4.75 -0.55
N ALA A 56 8.62 -6.02 -0.12
CA ALA A 56 9.81 -6.55 0.54
C ALA A 56 11.06 -6.53 -0.34
N GLU A 57 10.87 -6.64 -1.66
CA GLU A 57 11.94 -6.86 -2.63
C GLU A 57 12.20 -5.62 -3.48
N ASP A 58 11.14 -4.88 -3.86
CA ASP A 58 11.24 -3.71 -4.74
C ASP A 58 10.01 -2.80 -4.59
N ASP A 59 9.98 -1.69 -5.32
CA ASP A 59 8.80 -0.82 -5.47
C ASP A 59 7.62 -1.59 -6.07
N LEU A 60 6.41 -1.30 -5.59
CA LEU A 60 5.20 -1.91 -6.12
C LEU A 60 4.57 -1.01 -7.19
N TYR A 61 4.55 -1.50 -8.42
CA TYR A 61 3.77 -0.94 -9.52
C TYR A 61 2.52 -1.78 -9.72
N ALA A 62 1.38 -1.33 -9.18
CA ALA A 62 0.09 -1.90 -9.51
C ALA A 62 -0.44 -1.22 -10.79
N GLU A 63 -0.30 -1.90 -11.92
CA GLU A 63 -0.84 -1.44 -13.21
C GLU A 63 -2.38 -1.34 -13.15
N PRO A 64 -3.03 -0.60 -14.07
CA PRO A 64 -4.47 -0.34 -14.00
C PRO A 64 -5.36 -1.59 -13.85
N ASP A 65 -4.99 -2.70 -14.48
CA ASP A 65 -5.69 -3.98 -14.40
C ASP A 65 -5.46 -4.71 -13.07
N GLN A 66 -4.41 -4.35 -12.33
CA GLN A 66 -4.05 -4.91 -11.03
C GLN A 66 -4.61 -4.09 -9.86
N VAL A 67 -5.05 -2.85 -10.08
CA VAL A 67 -5.61 -1.99 -9.01
C VAL A 67 -6.81 -2.64 -8.28
N PRO A 68 -7.77 -3.31 -8.96
CA PRO A 68 -8.84 -4.02 -8.25
C PRO A 68 -8.31 -5.09 -7.29
N ARG A 69 -7.27 -5.82 -7.70
CA ARG A 69 -6.63 -6.84 -6.86
C ARG A 69 -5.91 -6.21 -5.66
N LEU A 70 -5.26 -5.06 -5.85
CA LEU A 70 -4.65 -4.33 -4.74
C LEU A 70 -5.70 -3.89 -3.72
N LEU A 71 -6.88 -3.44 -4.17
CA LEU A 71 -8.02 -3.14 -3.29
C LEU A 71 -8.48 -4.37 -2.50
N ASP A 72 -8.59 -5.53 -3.15
CA ASP A 72 -8.95 -6.79 -2.48
C ASP A 72 -7.93 -7.14 -1.38
N GLU A 73 -6.64 -6.98 -1.64
CA GLU A 73 -5.59 -7.21 -0.64
C GLU A 73 -5.65 -6.20 0.50
N VAL A 74 -5.92 -4.92 0.22
CA VAL A 74 -6.11 -3.89 1.25
C VAL A 74 -7.33 -4.20 2.12
N ALA A 75 -8.44 -4.65 1.52
CA ALA A 75 -9.64 -5.06 2.24
C ALA A 75 -9.38 -6.30 3.12
N LEU A 76 -8.68 -7.30 2.58
CA LEU A 76 -8.28 -8.50 3.31
C LEU A 76 -7.41 -8.18 4.52
N VAL A 77 -6.39 -7.34 4.36
CA VAL A 77 -5.53 -6.92 5.48
C VAL A 77 -6.33 -6.11 6.49
N ARG A 78 -7.29 -5.29 6.05
CA ARG A 78 -8.18 -4.53 6.95
C ARG A 78 -9.09 -5.44 7.77
N GLU A 79 -9.68 -6.46 7.17
CA GLU A 79 -10.52 -7.43 7.86
C GLU A 79 -9.74 -8.18 8.95
N ARG A 80 -8.46 -8.46 8.69
CA ARG A 80 -7.56 -9.20 9.61
C ARG A 80 -6.56 -8.28 10.30
N LEU A 81 -6.91 -7.00 10.46
CA LEU A 81 -6.01 -5.96 10.94
C LEU A 81 -5.43 -6.29 12.33
N ASP A 82 -6.24 -6.82 13.24
CA ASP A 82 -5.79 -7.17 14.58
C ASP A 82 -4.71 -8.26 14.53
N GLU A 83 -4.88 -9.29 13.70
CA GLU A 83 -3.90 -10.36 13.55
C GLU A 83 -2.60 -9.87 12.91
N VAL A 84 -2.70 -8.93 11.97
CA VAL A 84 -1.54 -8.30 11.33
C VAL A 84 -0.79 -7.44 12.34
N ALA A 85 -1.49 -6.61 13.13
CA ALA A 85 -0.87 -5.75 14.13
C ALA A 85 -0.14 -6.57 15.22
N HIS A 86 -0.74 -7.66 15.70
CA HIS A 86 -0.10 -8.55 16.68
C HIS A 86 1.08 -9.32 16.07
N GLY A 87 0.97 -9.74 14.80
CA GLY A 87 1.96 -10.58 14.12
C GLY A 87 3.16 -9.85 13.52
N THR A 88 3.10 -8.52 13.38
CA THR A 88 4.14 -7.69 12.74
C THR A 88 4.82 -6.74 13.74
N ARG A 89 4.72 -7.08 15.03
CA ARG A 89 4.91 -6.14 16.14
C ARG A 89 6.28 -5.44 16.10
N TYR A 90 6.23 -4.12 15.95
CA TYR A 90 7.29 -3.17 16.29
C TYR A 90 7.41 -3.06 17.83
N PRO A 91 8.56 -2.69 18.45
CA PRO A 91 8.74 -2.70 19.92
C PRO A 91 7.84 -1.76 20.77
N ARG A 92 6.74 -1.22 20.21
CA ARG A 92 5.79 -0.31 20.87
C ARG A 92 4.41 -0.95 21.07
N ASP A 93 3.47 -0.14 21.55
CA ASP A 93 2.06 -0.47 21.79
C ASP A 93 1.40 -1.06 20.54
N VAL A 94 0.65 -2.15 20.72
CA VAL A 94 -0.06 -2.83 19.63
C VAL A 94 -1.20 -1.97 19.10
N GLU A 95 -1.87 -1.20 19.95
CA GLU A 95 -2.98 -0.35 19.50
C GLU A 95 -2.44 0.79 18.62
N GLU A 96 -1.34 1.44 19.01
CA GLU A 96 -0.67 2.44 18.18
C GLU A 96 -0.26 1.82 16.82
N HIS A 97 0.36 0.64 16.83
CA HIS A 97 0.79 -0.03 15.60
C HIS A 97 -0.40 -0.37 14.68
N ARG A 98 -1.49 -0.87 15.27
CA ARG A 98 -2.76 -1.14 14.59
C ARG A 98 -3.35 0.10 13.94
N GLU A 99 -3.42 1.21 14.66
CA GLU A 99 -3.92 2.49 14.14
C GLU A 99 -3.05 3.03 13.00
N GLN A 100 -1.72 2.87 13.10
CA GLN A 100 -0.79 3.28 12.05
C GLN A 100 -1.01 2.45 10.79
N ILE A 101 -1.14 1.12 10.90
CA ILE A 101 -1.46 0.24 9.74
C ILE A 101 -2.80 0.65 9.13
N ALA A 102 -3.85 0.82 9.95
CA ALA A 102 -5.18 1.21 9.48
C ALA A 102 -5.17 2.55 8.72
N ARG A 103 -4.35 3.51 9.17
CA ARG A 103 -4.16 4.79 8.48
C ARG A 103 -3.54 4.60 7.10
N ARG A 104 -2.53 3.74 6.97
CA ARG A 104 -1.85 3.46 5.68
C ARG A 104 -2.76 2.72 4.71
N LEU A 105 -3.52 1.75 5.19
CA LEU A 105 -4.51 1.05 4.36
C LEU A 105 -5.56 2.02 3.79
N ARG A 106 -5.99 3.03 4.54
CA ARG A 106 -6.91 4.07 4.03
C ARG A 106 -6.30 4.94 2.94
N ILE A 107 -5.01 5.26 3.07
CA ILE A 107 -4.27 6.03 2.05
C ILE A 107 -4.17 5.21 0.77
N ILE A 108 -3.74 3.94 0.87
CA ILE A 108 -3.62 3.06 -0.28
C ILE A 108 -4.99 2.83 -0.95
N GLU A 109 -6.05 2.60 -0.17
CA GLU A 109 -7.42 2.47 -0.66
C GLU A 109 -7.88 3.73 -1.42
N ALA A 110 -7.65 4.91 -0.87
CA ALA A 110 -7.99 6.19 -1.53
C ALA A 110 -7.23 6.37 -2.85
N SER A 111 -5.92 6.07 -2.88
CA SER A 111 -5.12 6.10 -4.10
C SER A 111 -5.61 5.10 -5.14
N CYS A 112 -6.00 3.89 -4.73
CA CYS A 112 -6.57 2.89 -5.63
C CYS A 112 -7.91 3.35 -6.24
N HIS A 113 -8.81 3.91 -5.44
CA HIS A 113 -10.06 4.47 -5.96
C HIS A 113 -9.78 5.59 -6.95
N LYS A 114 -8.84 6.48 -6.64
CA LYS A 114 -8.44 7.55 -7.55
C LYS A 114 -7.87 7.00 -8.86
N ALA A 115 -7.02 5.97 -8.80
CA ALA A 115 -6.47 5.31 -9.97
C ALA A 115 -7.58 4.69 -10.83
N LEU A 116 -8.58 4.04 -10.23
CA LEU A 116 -9.72 3.48 -10.97
C LEU A 116 -10.55 4.55 -11.68
N GLU A 117 -10.80 5.70 -11.05
CA GLU A 117 -11.56 6.81 -11.66
C GLU A 117 -10.93 7.31 -12.97
N ILE A 118 -9.61 7.25 -13.08
CA ILE A 118 -8.85 7.82 -14.20
C ILE A 118 -8.27 6.75 -15.14
N GLY A 119 -8.46 5.46 -14.84
CA GLY A 119 -7.82 4.36 -15.58
C GLY A 119 -6.30 4.26 -15.38
N GLY A 120 -5.80 4.71 -14.23
CA GLY A 120 -4.39 4.72 -13.86
C GLY A 120 -3.98 3.55 -12.96
N GLY A 121 -2.72 3.56 -12.54
CA GLY A 121 -2.14 2.60 -11.59
C GLY A 121 -1.74 3.25 -10.27
N VAL A 122 -1.23 2.44 -9.34
CA VAL A 122 -0.71 2.88 -8.03
C VAL A 122 0.76 2.47 -7.91
N LEU A 123 1.61 3.41 -7.49
CA LEU A 123 3.01 3.21 -7.19
C LEU A 123 3.23 3.33 -5.67
N ILE A 124 3.91 2.35 -5.07
CA ILE A 124 4.38 2.42 -3.69
C ILE A 124 5.89 2.21 -3.65
N TRP A 125 6.64 3.21 -3.14
CA TRP A 125 8.09 3.30 -3.18
C TRP A 125 8.66 4.06 -1.98
#